data_AF-A0A968S157-F1
#
_entry.id   AF-A0A968S157-F1
#
_cell.length_a   1.000
_cell.length_b   1.000
_cell.length_c   1.000
_cell.angle_alpha   90.00
_cell.angle_beta   90.00
_cell.angle_gamma   90.00
#
_symmetry.space_group_name_H-M   'P 1'
#
loop_
_entity.id
_entity.type
_entity.pdbx_description
1 polymer ?
#
loop_
_entity_poly.entity_id
_entity_poly.type
_entity_poly.pdbx_seq_one_letter_code
_entity_poly.pdbx_strand_id
1 'polypeptide(L)'
;TLATSLNSQIIVYSKYFRFNLVILIFLAIANVWGNYLFIKVLDFGTVGAAIATCISILIYNLLKLLFIWIKFKMLPFTHATIWLLVIGLLVTGLGSWLQVSNNHILNILVKSVFILTIYISLVYVLKLSTEFNHVISKYLPKIFQNK
;
A
#
# COMPACT_ATOMS: atom_id res chain seq x y z
N THR A 1 -1.55 3.25 -7.25
CA THR A 1 -1.71 4.72 -7.04
C THR A 1 -3.10 5.12 -6.53
N LEU A 2 -3.75 4.30 -5.71
CA LEU A 2 -5.11 4.57 -5.19
C LEU A 2 -5.13 5.33 -3.84
N ALA A 3 -4.12 5.14 -3.00
CA ALA A 3 -4.07 5.75 -1.66
C ALA A 3 -3.81 7.27 -1.65
N THR A 4 -3.42 7.87 -2.78
CA THR A 4 -3.04 9.30 -2.85
C THR A 4 -4.01 10.18 -3.64
N SER A 5 -5.06 9.63 -4.26
CA SER A 5 -5.87 10.34 -5.28
C SER A 5 -6.66 11.54 -4.73
N LEU A 6 -7.23 11.42 -3.53
CA LEU A 6 -7.99 12.52 -2.91
C LEU A 6 -7.08 13.62 -2.36
N ASN A 7 -5.95 13.26 -1.74
CA ASN A 7 -4.97 14.24 -1.25
C ASN A 7 -4.25 15.01 -2.38
N SER A 8 -4.12 14.42 -3.57
CA SER A 8 -3.57 15.12 -4.74
C SER A 8 -4.42 16.29 -5.23
N GLN A 9 -5.74 16.27 -5.05
CA GLN A 9 -6.60 17.38 -5.49
C GLN A 9 -6.41 18.64 -4.62
N ILE A 10 -6.24 18.49 -3.31
CA ILE A 10 -6.02 19.61 -2.38
C ILE A 10 -4.68 20.32 -2.67
N ILE A 11 -3.66 19.56 -3.09
CA ILE A 11 -2.33 20.08 -3.43
C ILE A 11 -2.34 20.85 -4.76
N VAL A 12 -3.18 20.45 -5.72
CA VAL A 12 -3.29 21.09 -7.04
C VAL A 12 -3.97 22.47 -6.96
N TYR A 13 -4.90 22.68 -6.03
CA TYR A 13 -5.62 23.95 -5.87
C TYR A 13 -4.93 24.99 -4.97
N SER A 14 -3.83 24.65 -4.31
CA SER A 14 -3.10 25.56 -3.42
C SER A 14 -1.89 26.21 -4.09
N LYS A 15 -1.44 27.35 -3.54
CA LYS A 15 -0.31 28.21 -3.97
C LYS A 15 1.05 27.46 -4.11
N TYR A 16 1.10 26.17 -3.78
CA TYR A 16 2.27 25.28 -3.80
C TYR A 16 2.44 24.47 -5.10
N PHE A 17 1.52 24.58 -6.07
CA PHE A 17 1.60 23.89 -7.37
C PHE A 17 2.93 24.12 -8.11
N ARG A 18 3.46 25.35 -8.11
CA ARG A 18 4.72 25.69 -8.80
C ARG A 18 5.95 24.98 -8.22
N PHE A 19 5.99 24.81 -6.90
CA PHE A 19 7.08 24.09 -6.23
C PHE A 19 6.96 22.57 -6.42
N ASN A 20 5.73 22.06 -6.40
CA ASN A 20 5.43 20.66 -6.73
C ASN A 20 5.86 20.31 -8.16
N LEU A 21 5.63 21.20 -9.14
CA LEU A 21 6.07 21.01 -10.51
C LEU A 21 7.59 20.90 -10.66
N VAL A 22 8.37 21.77 -10.00
CA VAL A 22 9.84 21.72 -10.07
C VAL A 22 10.39 20.40 -9.53
N ILE A 23 9.80 19.89 -8.45
CA ILE A 23 10.22 18.61 -7.85
C ILE A 23 9.75 17.41 -8.67
N LEU A 24 8.57 17.48 -9.30
CA LEU A 24 8.13 16.46 -10.26
C LEU A 24 9.03 16.40 -11.50
N ILE A 25 9.52 17.54 -11.99
CA ILE A 25 10.45 17.62 -13.12
C ILE A 25 11.82 17.02 -12.75
N PHE A 26 12.37 17.40 -11.59
CA PHE A 26 13.62 16.80 -11.08
C PHE A 26 13.48 15.28 -10.88
N LEU A 27 12.35 14.84 -10.33
CA LEU A 27 12.03 13.43 -10.15
C LEU A 27 11.91 12.67 -11.47
N ALA A 28 11.27 13.26 -12.48
CA ALA A 28 11.15 12.67 -13.82
C ALA A 28 12.53 12.46 -14.45
N ILE A 29 13.43 13.44 -14.34
CA ILE A 29 14.80 13.34 -14.84
C ILE A 29 15.54 12.21 -14.12
N ALA A 30 15.51 12.18 -12.78
CA ALA A 30 16.14 11.12 -12.00
C ALA A 30 15.61 9.72 -12.34
N ASN A 31 14.31 9.60 -12.64
CA ASN A 31 13.68 8.34 -13.01
C ASN A 31 14.13 7.86 -14.40
N VAL A 32 14.17 8.75 -15.39
CA VAL A 32 14.65 8.43 -16.75
C VAL A 32 16.11 7.99 -16.72
N TRP A 33 16.95 8.68 -15.95
CA TRP A 33 18.36 8.32 -15.78
C TRP A 33 18.54 6.98 -15.05
N GLY A 34 17.74 6.71 -14.01
CA GLY A 34 17.76 5.44 -13.29
C GLY A 34 17.38 4.25 -14.18
N ASN A 35 16.30 4.38 -14.97
CA ASN A 35 15.91 3.34 -15.93
C ASN A 35 16.97 3.13 -17.01
N TYR A 36 17.55 4.22 -17.54
CA TYR A 36 18.59 4.13 -18.57
C TYR A 36 19.84 3.39 -18.06
N LEU A 37 20.31 3.69 -16.85
CA LEU A 37 21.47 3.02 -16.24
C LEU A 37 21.23 1.52 -16.06
N PHE A 38 20.09 1.12 -15.49
CA PHE A 38 19.82 -0.30 -15.23
C PHE A 38 19.56 -1.12 -16.50
N ILE A 39 18.99 -0.51 -17.55
CA ILE A 39 18.71 -1.20 -18.82
C ILE A 39 19.97 -1.32 -19.68
N LYS A 40 20.81 -0.27 -19.75
CA LYS A 40 21.97 -0.24 -20.67
C LYS A 40 23.29 -0.71 -20.05
N VAL A 41 23.51 -0.54 -18.74
CA VAL A 41 24.82 -0.81 -18.12
C VAL A 41 24.89 -2.21 -17.52
N LEU A 42 23.75 -2.78 -17.12
CA LEU A 42 23.70 -4.02 -16.35
C LEU A 42 23.42 -5.29 -17.18
N ASP A 43 23.11 -5.17 -18.48
CA ASP A 43 22.94 -6.26 -19.47
C ASP A 43 22.10 -7.48 -19.02
N PHE A 44 21.14 -7.29 -18.10
CA PHE A 44 20.33 -8.37 -17.53
C PHE A 44 19.12 -8.78 -18.39
N GLY A 45 19.02 -8.34 -19.65
CA GLY A 45 17.91 -8.65 -20.55
C GLY A 45 16.53 -8.30 -19.95
N THR A 46 15.54 -9.19 -20.10
CA THR A 46 14.17 -9.00 -19.60
C THR A 46 14.05 -9.04 -18.08
N VAL A 47 14.90 -9.82 -17.38
CA VAL A 47 14.95 -9.83 -15.90
C VAL A 47 15.50 -8.51 -15.38
N GLY A 48 16.50 -7.97 -16.07
CA GLY A 48 17.03 -6.62 -15.84
C GLY A 48 15.97 -5.54 -15.96
N ALA A 49 15.15 -5.60 -17.01
CA ALA A 49 14.05 -4.66 -17.20
C ALA A 49 13.02 -4.73 -16.05
N ALA A 50 12.69 -5.93 -15.56
CA ALA A 50 11.77 -6.09 -14.43
C ALA A 50 12.34 -5.51 -13.12
N ILE A 51 13.62 -5.78 -12.83
CA ILE A 51 14.31 -5.26 -11.65
C ILE A 51 14.46 -3.74 -11.73
N ALA A 52 14.85 -3.22 -12.90
CA ALA A 52 14.92 -1.78 -13.18
C ALA A 52 13.57 -1.11 -12.92
N THR A 53 12.49 -1.70 -13.42
CA THR A 53 11.13 -1.17 -13.22
C THR A 53 10.73 -1.20 -11.75
N CYS A 54 11.03 -2.28 -11.03
CA CYS A 54 10.75 -2.39 -9.59
C CYS A 54 11.50 -1.29 -8.80
N ILE A 55 12.79 -1.11 -9.07
CA ILE A 55 13.64 -0.11 -8.42
C ILE A 55 13.18 1.31 -8.79
N SER A 56 12.86 1.57 -10.05
CA SER A 56 12.35 2.87 -10.52
C SER A 56 11.02 3.23 -9.86
N ILE A 57 10.11 2.26 -9.69
CA ILE A 57 8.85 2.46 -8.98
C ILE A 57 9.11 2.71 -7.48
N LEU A 58 10.03 1.97 -6.86
CA LEU A 58 10.40 2.17 -5.45
C LEU A 58 11.00 3.56 -5.22
N ILE A 59 11.98 3.96 -6.03
CA ILE A 59 12.62 5.28 -5.97
C ILE A 59 11.60 6.39 -6.23
N TYR A 60 10.72 6.22 -7.21
CA TYR A 60 9.64 7.18 -7.49
C TYR A 60 8.72 7.36 -6.28
N ASN A 61 8.27 6.25 -5.68
CA ASN A 61 7.40 6.28 -4.51
C ASN A 61 8.11 6.87 -3.28
N LEU A 62 9.39 6.59 -3.09
CA LEU A 62 10.19 7.10 -1.98
C LEU A 62 10.43 8.61 -2.10
N LEU A 63 10.80 9.08 -3.29
CA LEU A 63 10.98 10.51 -3.55
C LEU A 63 9.67 11.28 -3.44
N LYS A 64 8.55 10.69 -3.90
CA LYS A 64 7.21 11.26 -3.69
C LYS A 64 6.86 11.38 -2.21
N LEU A 65 7.18 10.36 -1.40
CA LEU A 65 6.95 10.38 0.04
C LEU A 65 7.82 11.44 0.74
N LEU A 66 9.12 11.50 0.42
CA LEU A 66 10.04 12.51 0.95
C LEU A 66 9.59 13.93 0.60
N PHE A 67 9.14 14.14 -0.63
CA PHE A 67 8.61 15.44 -1.05
C PHE A 67 7.39 15.86 -0.22
N ILE A 68 6.42 14.95 -0.03
CA ILE A 68 5.23 15.23 0.78
C ILE A 68 5.63 15.52 2.23
N TRP A 69 6.57 14.75 2.78
CA TRP A 69 7.03 14.92 4.15
C TRP A 69 7.75 16.26 4.37
N ILE A 70 8.65 16.66 3.47
CA ILE A 70 9.38 17.93 3.59
C ILE A 70 8.42 19.13 3.42
N LYS A 71 7.46 19.05 2.50
CA LYS A 71 6.65 20.21 2.12
C LYS A 71 5.36 20.36 2.92
N PHE A 72 4.65 19.26 3.16
CA PHE A 72 3.39 19.26 3.90
C PHE A 72 3.59 18.85 5.36
N LYS A 73 4.75 18.27 5.73
CA LYS A 73 4.96 17.62 7.04
C LYS A 73 3.87 16.60 7.38
N MET A 74 3.16 16.11 6.37
CA MET A 74 2.11 15.13 6.50
C MET A 74 2.68 13.80 6.04
N LEU A 75 2.75 12.83 6.95
CA LEU A 75 2.97 11.45 6.55
C LEU A 75 1.62 10.88 6.12
N PRO A 76 1.45 10.33 4.90
CA PRO A 76 0.21 9.67 4.51
C PRO A 76 -0.04 8.37 5.31
N PHE A 77 0.91 7.98 6.15
CA PHE A 77 0.83 6.84 7.05
C PHE A 77 0.49 7.33 8.46
N THR A 78 -0.68 6.94 8.94
CA THR A 78 -1.05 7.15 10.34
C THR A 78 -0.53 5.98 11.19
N HIS A 79 -0.50 6.13 12.52
CA HIS A 79 -0.15 5.02 13.43
C HIS A 79 -1.05 3.80 13.19
N ALA A 80 -2.32 4.02 12.84
CA ALA A 80 -3.23 3.00 12.39
C ALA A 80 -2.71 2.20 11.19
N THR A 81 -2.11 2.86 10.19
CA THR A 81 -1.55 2.17 9.02
C THR A 81 -0.38 1.27 9.39
N ILE A 82 0.46 1.68 10.35
CA ILE A 82 1.56 0.87 10.85
C ILE A 82 1.02 -0.37 11.57
N TRP A 83 0.04 -0.19 12.46
CA TRP A 83 -0.61 -1.32 13.16
C TRP A 83 -1.31 -2.28 12.19
N LEU A 84 -1.98 -1.78 11.15
CA LEU A 84 -2.57 -2.62 10.11
C LEU A 84 -1.53 -3.47 9.37
N LEU A 85 -0.36 -2.90 9.09
CA LEU A 85 0.74 -3.60 8.43
C LEU A 85 1.32 -4.68 9.36
N VAL A 86 1.57 -4.35 10.63
CA VAL A 86 2.06 -5.31 11.64
C VAL A 86 1.09 -6.48 11.82
N ILE A 87 -0.21 -6.21 11.95
CA ILE A 87 -1.23 -7.26 12.09
C ILE A 87 -1.30 -8.10 10.82
N GLY A 88 -1.23 -7.49 9.64
CA GLY A 88 -1.20 -8.23 8.38
C GLY A 88 -0.03 -9.20 8.31
N LEU A 89 1.17 -8.75 8.68
CA LEU A 89 2.36 -9.61 8.75
C LEU A 89 2.23 -10.72 9.79
N LEU A 90 1.71 -10.42 10.98
CA LEU A 90 1.51 -11.42 12.03
C LEU A 90 0.50 -12.48 11.63
N VAL A 91 -0.67 -12.09 11.12
CA VAL A 91 -1.74 -13.04 10.75
C VAL A 91 -1.31 -13.90 9.56
N THR A 92 -0.64 -13.33 8.57
CA THR A 92 -0.10 -14.11 7.42
C THR A 92 1.05 -15.02 7.84
N GLY A 93 1.95 -14.54 8.71
CA GLY A 93 3.02 -15.34 9.30
C GLY A 93 2.47 -16.55 10.05
N LEU A 94 1.52 -16.33 10.97
CA LEU A 94 0.87 -17.40 11.72
C LEU A 94 0.07 -18.36 10.82
N GLY A 95 -0.64 -17.82 9.82
CA GLY A 95 -1.39 -18.63 8.86
C GLY A 95 -0.51 -19.49 7.94
N SER A 96 0.75 -19.09 7.72
CA SER A 96 1.69 -19.89 6.93
C SER A 96 2.05 -21.22 7.61
N TRP A 97 2.07 -21.24 8.96
CA TRP A 97 2.38 -22.41 9.79
C TRP A 97 1.21 -23.41 9.86
N LEU A 98 -0.01 -22.97 9.54
CA LEU A 98 -1.22 -23.78 9.61
C LEU A 98 -1.35 -24.73 8.41
N GLN A 99 -0.71 -25.90 8.41
CA GLN A 99 -0.94 -26.91 7.36
C GLN A 99 -2.18 -27.75 7.68
N VAL A 100 -3.28 -27.52 6.95
CA VAL A 100 -4.58 -28.17 7.26
C VAL A 100 -4.78 -29.46 6.48
N SER A 101 -4.27 -29.56 5.25
CA SER A 101 -4.44 -30.78 4.44
C SER A 101 -3.30 -30.99 3.45
N ASN A 102 -3.14 -32.26 3.03
CA ASN A 102 -2.19 -32.68 1.99
C ASN A 102 -2.61 -32.25 0.58
N ASN A 103 -3.88 -31.85 0.40
CA ASN A 103 -4.38 -31.32 -0.87
C ASN A 103 -4.06 -29.82 -0.97
N HIS A 104 -3.22 -29.46 -1.94
CA HIS A 104 -2.74 -28.09 -2.15
C HIS A 104 -3.88 -27.06 -2.28
N ILE A 105 -4.93 -27.39 -3.04
CA ILE A 105 -6.07 -26.49 -3.30
C ILE A 105 -6.88 -26.23 -2.01
N LEU A 106 -7.23 -27.29 -1.28
CA LEU A 106 -7.97 -27.18 -0.02
C LEU A 106 -7.15 -26.44 1.05
N ASN A 107 -5.84 -26.69 1.10
CA ASN A 107 -4.96 -26.01 2.06
C ASN A 107 -4.91 -24.50 1.80
N ILE A 108 -4.86 -24.06 0.52
CA ILE A 108 -4.90 -22.64 0.16
C ILE A 108 -6.24 -22.03 0.56
N LEU A 109 -7.36 -22.67 0.21
CA LEU A 109 -8.70 -22.17 0.54
C LEU A 109 -8.89 -21.97 2.04
N VAL A 110 -8.58 -22.99 2.84
CA VAL A 110 -8.76 -22.91 4.30
C VAL A 110 -7.82 -21.87 4.91
N LYS A 111 -6.56 -21.82 4.48
CA LYS A 111 -5.60 -20.79 4.94
C LYS A 111 -6.09 -19.39 4.63
N SER A 112 -6.55 -19.13 3.40
CA SER A 112 -7.03 -17.82 2.99
C SER A 112 -8.25 -17.37 3.78
N VAL A 113 -9.23 -18.27 3.99
CA VAL A 113 -10.43 -17.96 4.80
C VAL A 113 -10.03 -17.68 6.24
N PHE A 114 -9.17 -18.52 6.83
CA PHE A 114 -8.71 -18.36 8.21
C PHE A 114 -7.96 -17.04 8.43
N ILE A 115 -6.99 -16.72 7.56
CA ILE A 115 -6.24 -15.45 7.60
C ILE A 115 -7.20 -14.27 7.47
N LEU A 116 -8.15 -14.34 6.53
CA LEU A 116 -9.10 -13.26 6.29
C LEU A 116 -9.99 -13.01 7.51
N THR A 117 -10.58 -14.05 8.09
CA THR A 117 -11.44 -13.95 9.27
C THR A 117 -10.70 -13.32 10.44
N ILE A 118 -9.51 -13.83 10.78
CA ILE A 118 -8.71 -13.31 11.89
C ILE A 118 -8.31 -11.85 11.65
N TYR A 119 -7.87 -11.54 10.44
CA TYR A 119 -7.45 -10.18 10.09
C TYR A 119 -8.61 -9.19 10.26
N ILE A 120 -9.79 -9.49 9.70
CA ILE A 120 -10.97 -8.62 9.81
C ILE A 120 -11.38 -8.46 11.28
N SER A 121 -11.41 -9.55 12.06
CA SER A 121 -11.77 -9.51 13.48
C SER A 121 -10.81 -8.63 14.28
N LEU A 122 -9.49 -8.78 14.11
CA LEU A 122 -8.50 -7.94 14.80
C LEU A 122 -8.66 -6.47 14.42
N VAL A 123 -8.79 -6.17 13.13
CA VAL A 123 -8.91 -4.79 12.64
C VAL A 123 -10.15 -4.10 13.22
N TYR A 124 -11.26 -4.81 13.33
CA TYR A 124 -12.49 -4.31 13.92
C TYR A 124 -12.36 -4.07 15.44
N VAL A 125 -11.83 -5.05 16.18
CA VAL A 125 -11.68 -4.94 17.65
C VAL A 125 -10.71 -3.83 18.04
N LEU A 126 -9.58 -3.72 17.34
CA LEU A 126 -8.55 -2.70 17.60
C LEU A 126 -8.94 -1.31 17.08
N LYS A 127 -10.11 -1.19 16.43
CA LYS A 127 -10.65 0.04 15.86
C LYS A 127 -9.65 0.83 15.03
N LEU A 128 -8.78 0.13 14.29
CA LEU A 128 -7.62 0.73 13.64
C LEU A 128 -8.00 1.70 12.51
N SER A 129 -9.20 1.57 11.95
CA SER A 129 -9.72 2.54 10.99
C SER A 129 -11.11 2.96 11.42
N THR A 130 -11.26 4.24 11.79
CA THR A 130 -12.55 4.86 12.07
C THR A 130 -13.51 4.69 10.90
N GLU A 131 -13.01 4.85 9.67
CA GLU A 131 -13.76 4.63 8.44
C GLU A 131 -14.24 3.18 8.30
N PHE A 132 -13.36 2.20 8.54
CA PHE A 132 -13.71 0.78 8.43
C PHE A 132 -14.76 0.37 9.47
N ASN A 133 -14.59 0.82 10.72
CA ASN A 133 -15.59 0.59 11.77
C ASN A 133 -16.92 1.25 11.45
N HIS A 134 -16.89 2.46 10.88
CA HIS A 134 -18.10 3.21 10.53
C HIS A 134 -18.85 2.57 9.36
N VAL A 135 -18.12 1.97 8.41
CA VAL A 135 -18.72 1.14 7.35
C VAL A 135 -19.36 -0.10 7.96
N ILE A 136 -18.64 -0.83 8.83
CA ILE A 136 -19.19 -2.02 9.49
C ILE A 136 -20.43 -1.67 10.31
N SER A 137 -20.38 -0.65 11.16
CA SER A 137 -21.53 -0.25 11.99
C SER A 137 -22.71 0.27 11.17
N LYS A 138 -22.50 0.75 9.95
CA LYS A 138 -23.56 1.26 9.07
C LYS A 138 -24.25 0.16 8.25
N TYR A 139 -23.52 -0.87 7.84
CA TYR A 139 -24.04 -1.93 6.95
C TYR A 139 -24.34 -3.25 7.67
N LEU A 140 -23.58 -3.61 8.70
CA LEU A 140 -23.77 -4.85 9.45
C LEU A 140 -25.15 -4.94 10.15
N PRO A 141 -25.69 -3.88 10.81
CA PRO A 141 -27.04 -3.95 11.35
C PRO A 141 -28.13 -3.98 10.27
N LYS A 142 -27.90 -3.41 9.07
CA LYS A 142 -28.88 -3.46 7.97
C LYS A 142 -29.04 -4.86 7.37
N ILE A 143 -27.99 -5.68 7.39
CA ILE A 143 -28.05 -7.07 6.93
C ILE A 143 -28.79 -7.96 7.95
N PHE A 144 -28.65 -7.68 9.24
CA PHE A 144 -29.38 -8.41 10.30
C PHE A 144 -30.82 -7.91 10.55
N GLN A 145 -31.13 -6.66 10.19
CA GLN A 145 -32.48 -6.08 10.33
C GLN A 145 -33.39 -6.32 9.12
N ASN A 146 -32.84 -6.78 7.99
CA ASN A 146 -33.64 -7.15 6.82
C ASN A 146 -33.94 -8.67 6.83
N LYS A 147 -34.62 -9.10 7.90
CA LYS A 147 -35.25 -10.42 8.00
C LYS A 147 -36.70 -10.32 7.54
#